data_AF-A0A0C9WGG4-F1
#
_entry.id   AF-A0A0C9WGG4-F1
#
_cell.length_a   1.000
_cell.length_b   1.000
_cell.length_c   1.000
_cell.angle_alpha   90.00
_cell.angle_beta   90.00
_cell.angle_gamma   90.00
#
_symmetry.space_group_name_H-M   'P 1'
#
loop_
_entity.id
_entity.type
_entity.pdbx_description
1 polymer ?
#
loop_
_entity_poly.entity_id
_entity_poly.type
_entity_poly.pdbx_seq_one_letter_code
_entity_poly.pdbx_strand_id
1 'polypeptide(L)'
;ERSAMQDWLIEEWKCVTMAIKKNESEEVVYQMVLRAEFLARLCNNWQDKTRMIDPHKPMPDSWGPSLEDLMEARKFEMTAMVAENEREVYDDDNDEGEEDEDDEGDEEEGEETELLEAVEMVALSDEFRNSYTDSLF
;
A
#
# COMPACT_ATOMS: atom_id res chain seq x y z
N GLU A 1 4.03 -16.19 -10.34
CA GLU A 1 3.92 -15.06 -9.40
C GLU A 1 2.76 -15.23 -8.40
N ARG A 2 1.50 -15.39 -8.84
CA ARG A 2 0.34 -15.62 -7.93
C ARG A 2 0.59 -16.63 -6.80
N SER A 3 1.10 -17.83 -7.12
CA SER A 3 1.33 -18.87 -6.11
C SER A 3 2.38 -18.47 -5.06
N ALA A 4 3.41 -17.71 -5.43
CA ALA A 4 4.44 -17.25 -4.49
C ALA A 4 3.88 -16.20 -3.53
N MET A 5 3.04 -15.28 -4.03
CA MET A 5 2.31 -14.31 -3.20
C MET A 5 1.37 -15.04 -2.22
N GLN A 6 0.68 -16.09 -2.70
CA GLN A 6 -0.19 -16.91 -1.87
C GLN A 6 0.56 -17.64 -0.77
N ASP A 7 1.70 -18.27 -1.09
CA ASP A 7 2.54 -18.93 -0.09
C ASP A 7 3.03 -17.95 0.98
N TRP A 8 3.54 -16.79 0.55
CA TRP A 8 4.04 -15.76 1.44
C TRP A 8 2.96 -15.27 2.40
N LEU A 9 1.77 -14.97 1.88
CA LEU A 9 0.69 -14.46 2.71
C LEU A 9 0.19 -15.51 3.72
N ILE A 10 0.12 -16.78 3.33
CA ILE A 10 -0.27 -17.88 4.23
C ILE A 10 0.69 -17.98 5.41
N GLU A 11 2.00 -17.96 5.16
CA GLU A 11 3.00 -18.09 6.22
C GLU A 11 3.06 -16.83 7.09
N GLU A 12 3.05 -15.64 6.49
CA GLU A 12 3.06 -14.37 7.22
C GLU A 12 1.83 -14.24 8.12
N TRP A 13 0.63 -14.56 7.60
CA TRP A 13 -0.60 -14.54 8.39
C TRP A 13 -0.53 -15.49 9.59
N LYS A 14 0.02 -16.68 9.39
CA LYS A 14 0.22 -17.67 10.45
C LYS A 14 1.20 -17.16 11.50
N CYS A 15 2.29 -16.52 11.11
CA CYS A 15 3.26 -15.91 12.04
C CYS A 15 2.59 -14.84 12.90
N VAL A 16 1.88 -13.90 12.27
CA VAL A 16 1.18 -12.80 12.97
C VAL A 16 0.12 -13.32 13.93
N THR A 17 -0.76 -14.23 13.46
CA THR A 17 -1.81 -14.80 14.33
C THR A 17 -1.26 -15.64 15.47
N MET A 18 -0.12 -16.32 15.28
CA MET A 18 0.58 -16.98 16.38
C MET A 18 1.17 -15.99 17.38
N ALA A 19 1.75 -14.88 16.91
CA ALA A 19 2.31 -13.84 17.77
C ALA A 19 1.22 -13.17 18.61
N ILE A 20 0.07 -12.84 18.03
CA ILE A 20 -1.11 -12.32 18.75
C ILE A 20 -1.54 -13.29 19.87
N LYS A 21 -1.56 -14.60 19.60
CA LYS A 21 -2.06 -15.60 20.55
C LYS A 21 -1.08 -15.96 21.66
N LYS A 22 0.22 -15.85 21.40
CA LYS A 22 1.27 -16.40 22.29
C LYS A 22 2.08 -15.34 23.01
N ASN A 23 1.97 -14.08 22.61
CA ASN A 23 2.72 -13.01 23.26
C ASN A 23 1.94 -12.45 24.46
N GLU A 24 2.64 -12.16 25.54
CA GLU A 24 2.07 -11.60 26.77
C GLU A 24 2.15 -10.07 26.79
N SER A 25 3.02 -9.47 25.97
CA SER A 25 3.16 -8.02 25.87
C SER A 25 2.01 -7.43 25.05
N GLU A 26 1.19 -6.59 25.70
CA GLU A 26 0.07 -5.89 25.06
C GLU A 26 0.54 -5.00 23.90
N GLU A 27 1.70 -4.34 24.03
CA GLU A 27 2.27 -3.51 22.97
C GLU A 27 2.60 -4.35 21.72
N VAL A 28 3.23 -5.51 21.92
CA VAL A 28 3.55 -6.40 20.79
C VAL A 28 2.27 -6.96 20.18
N VAL A 29 1.30 -7.37 21.01
CA VAL A 29 0.00 -7.86 20.52
C VAL A 29 -0.69 -6.78 19.69
N TYR A 30 -0.73 -5.55 20.17
CA TYR A 30 -1.32 -4.41 19.45
C TYR A 30 -0.65 -4.20 18.09
N GLN A 31 0.68 -4.17 18.04
CA GLN A 31 1.41 -4.07 16.76
C GLN A 31 1.12 -5.23 15.81
N MET A 32 0.97 -6.45 16.34
CA MET A 32 0.61 -7.61 15.52
C MET A 32 -0.83 -7.54 15.01
N VAL A 33 -1.77 -6.95 15.78
CA VAL A 33 -3.15 -6.70 15.33
C VAL A 33 -3.14 -5.72 14.15
N LEU A 34 -2.43 -4.58 14.26
CA LEU A 34 -2.28 -3.64 13.15
C LEU A 34 -1.66 -4.31 11.91
N ARG A 35 -0.68 -5.17 12.12
CA ARG A 35 -0.08 -5.96 11.04
C ARG A 35 -1.09 -6.92 10.40
N ALA A 36 -1.93 -7.57 11.18
CA ALA A 36 -3.00 -8.44 10.67
C ALA A 36 -3.99 -7.62 9.81
N GLU A 37 -4.45 -6.47 10.29
CA GLU A 37 -5.33 -5.59 9.52
C GLU A 37 -4.71 -5.15 8.18
N PHE A 38 -3.41 -4.82 8.18
CA PHE A 38 -2.67 -4.54 6.95
C PHE A 38 -2.65 -5.74 5.99
N LEU A 39 -2.35 -6.94 6.50
CA LEU A 39 -2.30 -8.15 5.66
C LEU A 39 -3.67 -8.53 5.10
N ALA A 40 -4.76 -8.29 5.84
CA ALA A 40 -6.12 -8.51 5.35
C ALA A 40 -6.46 -7.57 4.17
N ARG A 41 -6.10 -6.29 4.26
CA ARG A 41 -6.23 -5.32 3.15
C ARG A 41 -5.37 -5.71 1.95
N LEU A 42 -4.11 -6.08 2.20
CA LEU A 42 -3.21 -6.55 1.15
C LEU A 42 -3.77 -7.78 0.44
N CYS A 43 -4.36 -8.72 1.20
CA CYS A 43 -5.01 -9.91 0.66
C CYS A 43 -6.17 -9.55 -0.28
N ASN A 44 -7.06 -8.62 0.13
CA ASN A 44 -8.13 -8.12 -0.74
C ASN A 44 -7.58 -7.56 -2.05
N ASN A 45 -6.58 -6.67 -1.97
CA ASN A 45 -5.98 -6.05 -3.15
C ASN A 45 -5.37 -7.08 -4.11
N TRP A 46 -4.64 -8.06 -3.55
CA TRP A 46 -4.01 -9.11 -4.34
C TRP A 46 -5.03 -10.07 -4.93
N GLN A 47 -6.11 -10.42 -4.21
CA GLN A 47 -7.21 -11.21 -4.76
C GLN A 47 -7.82 -10.56 -5.98
N ASP A 48 -8.10 -9.26 -5.91
CA ASP A 48 -8.71 -8.53 -7.01
C ASP A 48 -7.77 -8.46 -8.23
N LYS A 49 -6.47 -8.19 -8.02
CA LYS A 49 -5.49 -8.08 -9.10
C LYS A 49 -5.07 -9.42 -9.72
N THR A 50 -5.04 -10.49 -8.94
CA THR A 50 -4.52 -11.79 -9.37
C THR A 50 -5.60 -12.81 -9.75
N ARG A 51 -6.89 -12.45 -9.65
CA ARG A 51 -8.02 -13.36 -9.90
C ARG A 51 -7.93 -14.08 -11.25
N MET A 52 -7.44 -13.39 -12.28
CA MET A 52 -7.35 -13.89 -13.66
C MET A 52 -6.06 -14.67 -13.97
N ILE A 53 -5.11 -14.72 -13.02
CA ILE A 53 -3.83 -15.39 -13.21
C ILE A 53 -3.96 -16.81 -12.70
N ASP A 54 -3.74 -17.82 -13.54
CA ASP A 54 -3.77 -19.21 -13.06
C ASP A 54 -2.63 -19.47 -12.06
N PRO A 55 -2.91 -20.19 -10.95
CA PRO A 55 -1.87 -20.57 -10.02
C PRO A 55 -0.94 -21.61 -10.67
N HIS A 56 0.37 -21.45 -10.45
CA HIS A 56 1.39 -22.33 -11.03
C HIS A 56 1.41 -23.73 -10.39
N LYS A 57 0.88 -23.85 -9.17
CA LYS A 57 0.75 -25.09 -8.42
C LYS A 57 -0.64 -25.15 -7.76
N PRO A 58 -1.13 -26.32 -7.32
CA PRO A 58 -2.35 -26.41 -6.55
C PRO A 58 -2.25 -25.53 -5.29
N MET A 59 -3.18 -24.58 -5.15
CA MET A 59 -3.26 -23.66 -4.02
C MET A 59 -4.64 -23.77 -3.37
N PRO A 60 -4.74 -23.58 -2.04
CA PRO A 60 -6.03 -23.51 -1.38
C PRO A 60 -6.82 -22.28 -1.85
N ASP A 61 -8.16 -22.40 -1.82
CA ASP A 61 -9.06 -21.30 -2.21
C ASP A 61 -8.97 -20.12 -1.23
N SER A 62 -8.77 -20.42 0.05
CA SER A 62 -8.48 -19.43 1.09
C SER A 62 -6.97 -19.35 1.34
N TRP A 63 -6.44 -18.12 1.36
CA TRP A 63 -5.03 -17.83 1.60
C TRP A 63 -4.92 -16.77 2.70
N GLY A 64 -4.42 -17.20 3.85
CA GLY A 64 -4.22 -16.34 5.03
C GLY A 64 -5.51 -15.99 5.77
N PRO A 65 -5.96 -14.72 5.78
CA PRO A 65 -7.13 -14.25 6.53
C PRO A 65 -8.42 -15.02 6.26
N SER A 66 -9.31 -15.05 7.26
CA SER A 66 -10.66 -15.59 7.10
C SER A 66 -11.55 -14.67 6.27
N LEU A 67 -12.69 -15.18 5.80
CA LEU A 67 -13.66 -14.35 5.06
C LEU A 67 -14.16 -13.17 5.92
N GLU A 68 -14.30 -13.37 7.23
CA GLU A 68 -14.70 -12.32 8.17
C GLU A 68 -13.66 -11.20 8.23
N ASP A 69 -12.39 -11.55 8.39
CA ASP A 69 -11.26 -10.59 8.39
C ASP A 69 -11.21 -9.78 7.08
N LEU A 70 -11.48 -10.44 5.94
CA LEU A 70 -11.51 -9.78 4.63
C LEU A 70 -12.68 -8.81 4.49
N MET A 71 -13.86 -9.17 5.02
CA MET A 71 -15.04 -8.28 5.00
C MET A 71 -14.83 -7.06 5.90
N GLU A 72 -14.25 -7.26 7.07
CA GLU A 72 -13.91 -6.16 7.98
C GLU A 72 -12.91 -5.20 7.35
N ALA A 73 -11.86 -5.72 6.72
CA ALA A 73 -10.88 -4.91 5.99
C ALA A 73 -11.53 -4.08 4.85
N ARG A 74 -12.46 -4.66 4.09
CA ARG A 74 -13.20 -3.92 3.04
C ARG A 74 -14.09 -2.82 3.62
N LYS A 75 -14.73 -3.08 4.76
CA LYS A 75 -15.57 -2.08 5.44
C LYS A 75 -14.72 -0.90 5.90
N PHE A 76 -13.52 -1.16 6.42
CA PHE A 76 -12.60 -0.11 6.83
C PHE A 76 -12.19 0.77 5.64
N GLU A 77 -11.78 0.18 4.51
CA GLU A 77 -11.43 0.92 3.30
C GLU A 77 -12.59 1.78 2.78
N MET A 78 -13.81 1.23 2.73
CA MET A 78 -14.98 1.98 2.29
C MET A 78 -15.35 3.13 3.24
N THR A 79 -15.16 2.94 4.54
CA THR A 79 -15.46 3.96 5.56
C THR A 79 -14.40 5.06 5.58
N ALA A 80 -13.12 4.71 5.38
CA ALA A 80 -12.01 5.65 5.27
C ALA A 80 -12.20 6.58 4.06
N MET A 81 -12.58 6.04 2.91
CA MET A 81 -12.89 6.84 1.71
C MET A 81 -14.05 7.82 1.92
N VAL A 82 -15.10 7.43 2.66
CA VAL A 82 -16.22 8.33 2.97
C VAL A 82 -15.78 9.45 3.92
N ALA A 83 -14.99 9.14 4.95
CA ALA A 83 -14.50 10.13 5.90
C ALA A 83 -13.57 11.17 5.25
N GLU A 84 -12.71 10.75 4.31
CA GLU A 84 -11.89 11.67 3.52
C GLU A 84 -12.74 12.57 2.61
N ASN A 85 -13.76 12.01 1.97
CA ASN A 85 -14.68 12.77 1.11
C ASN A 85 -15.58 13.75 1.90
N GLU A 86 -15.88 13.47 3.17
CA GLU A 86 -16.63 14.38 4.06
C GLU A 86 -15.76 15.54 4.58
N ARG A 87 -14.43 15.41 4.55
CA ARG A 87 -13.50 16.47 4.98
C ARG A 87 -13.33 17.57 3.93
N GLU A 88 -13.57 17.28 2.66
CA GLU A 88 -13.49 18.26 1.56
C GLU A 88 -14.77 19.12 1.37
N VAL A 89 -15.78 18.98 2.25
CA VAL A 89 -17.08 19.68 2.12
C VAL A 89 -17.23 20.87 3.10
N TYR A 90 -16.22 21.16 3.92
CA TYR A 90 -16.24 22.28 4.88
C TYR A 90 -15.03 23.20 4.75
N ASP A 91 -14.68 23.59 3.52
CA ASP A 91 -13.72 24.67 3.27
C ASP A 91 -14.31 25.72 2.32
N ASP A 92 -15.50 26.21 2.67
CA ASP A 92 -16.07 27.43 2.10
C ASP A 92 -16.81 28.19 3.20
N ASP A 93 -16.33 29.39 3.47
CA ASP A 93 -16.87 30.44 4.33
C ASP A 93 -16.91 30.19 5.86
N ASN A 94 -15.87 30.64 6.57
CA ASN A 94 -15.96 31.69 7.62
C ASN A 94 -14.79 31.62 8.62
N ASP A 95 -13.75 32.46 8.44
CA ASP A 95 -13.15 33.18 9.58
C ASP A 95 -12.31 34.38 9.10
N GLU A 96 -12.88 35.58 9.18
CA GLU A 96 -12.10 36.81 9.27
C GLU A 96 -11.73 37.00 10.75
N GLY A 97 -10.45 36.85 11.12
CA GLY A 97 -10.01 37.29 12.45
C GLY A 97 -8.67 36.80 12.97
N GLU A 98 -7.67 37.66 12.78
CA GLU A 98 -6.51 37.90 13.65
C GLU A 98 -5.24 37.05 13.47
N GLU A 99 -4.16 37.81 13.31
CA GLU A 99 -2.77 37.50 13.03
C GLU A 99 -2.09 36.72 14.17
N ASP A 100 -1.15 35.84 13.81
CA ASP A 100 0.13 35.71 14.52
C ASP A 100 1.21 35.30 13.50
N GLU A 101 2.14 36.21 13.27
CA GLU A 101 3.40 36.02 12.54
C GLU A 101 4.33 35.14 13.40
N ASP A 102 4.93 34.09 12.82
CA ASP A 102 6.34 33.72 13.08
C ASP A 102 6.82 32.57 12.16
N ASP A 103 7.65 33.00 11.21
CA ASP A 103 8.97 32.44 10.85
C ASP A 103 9.11 31.20 9.94
N GLU A 104 10.05 31.39 9.01
CA GLU A 104 10.27 30.66 7.76
C GLU A 104 10.89 29.27 7.95
N GLY A 105 10.43 28.32 7.14
CA GLY A 105 10.99 26.99 6.99
C GLY A 105 10.65 26.43 5.61
N ASP A 106 11.20 27.08 4.59
CA ASP A 106 11.27 26.59 3.21
C ASP A 106 12.05 25.26 3.19
N GLU A 107 11.34 24.14 3.14
CA GLU A 107 11.90 22.84 2.74
C GLU A 107 11.32 22.51 1.36
N GLU A 108 12.05 23.00 0.36
CA GLU A 108 11.98 22.66 -1.06
C GLU A 108 12.22 21.15 -1.27
N GLU A 109 11.29 20.30 -0.81
CA GLU A 109 11.32 18.85 -1.02
C GLU A 109 10.62 18.43 -2.33
N GLY A 110 10.52 19.36 -3.28
CA GLY A 110 9.87 19.16 -4.58
C GLY A 110 10.85 18.99 -5.75
N GLU A 111 11.94 19.76 -5.79
CA GLU A 111 12.83 19.80 -6.95
C GLU A 111 13.65 18.51 -7.14
N GLU A 112 14.01 17.82 -6.04
CA GLU A 112 14.81 16.59 -6.12
C GLU A 112 14.05 15.44 -6.81
N THR A 113 12.73 15.41 -6.66
CA THR A 113 11.87 14.39 -7.27
C THR A 113 11.78 14.56 -8.79
N GLU A 114 11.68 15.81 -9.25
CA GLU A 114 11.65 16.14 -10.68
C GLU A 114 13.00 15.86 -11.36
N LEU A 115 14.12 16.12 -10.66
CA LEU A 115 15.46 15.80 -11.17
C LEU A 115 15.70 14.30 -11.30
N LEU A 116 15.21 13.49 -10.35
CA LEU A 116 15.27 12.03 -10.40
C LEU A 116 14.45 11.48 -11.57
N GLU A 117 13.24 11.99 -11.79
CA GLU A 117 12.38 11.59 -12.91
C GLU A 117 13.00 11.95 -14.26
N ALA A 118 13.61 13.14 -14.38
CA ALA A 118 14.31 13.56 -15.59
C ALA A 118 15.51 12.67 -15.93
N VAL A 119 16.29 12.26 -14.91
CA VAL A 119 17.42 11.34 -15.09
C VAL A 119 16.96 9.96 -15.55
N GLU A 120 15.88 9.43 -14.98
CA GLU A 120 15.31 8.15 -15.38
C GLU A 120 14.78 8.19 -16.83
N MET A 121 14.11 9.27 -17.22
CA MET A 121 13.61 9.46 -18.58
C MET A 121 14.74 9.54 -19.62
N VAL A 122 15.87 10.16 -19.28
CA VAL A 122 17.06 10.21 -20.13
C VAL A 122 17.70 8.83 -20.26
N ALA A 123 17.84 8.09 -19.15
CA ALA A 123 18.40 6.73 -19.17
C ALA A 123 17.57 5.76 -20.03
N LEU A 124 16.23 5.80 -19.92
CA LEU A 124 15.32 4.99 -20.74
C LEU A 124 15.41 5.35 -22.23
N SER A 125 15.58 6.64 -22.54
CA SER A 125 15.70 7.11 -23.92
C SER A 125 17.02 6.70 -24.58
N ASP A 126 18.12 6.72 -23.82
CA ASP A 126 19.43 6.27 -24.29
C ASP A 126 19.47 4.75 -24.49
N GLU A 127 18.85 3.98 -23.59
CA GLU A 127 18.73 2.53 -23.74
C GLU A 127 17.88 2.15 -24.97
N PHE A 128 16.79 2.88 -25.21
CA PHE A 128 15.99 2.71 -26.42
C PHE A 128 16.77 3.04 -27.70
N ARG A 129 17.53 4.15 -27.72
CA ARG A 129 18.38 4.49 -28.88
C ARG A 129 19.47 3.45 -29.13
N ASN A 130 20.11 2.95 -28.07
CA ASN A 130 21.14 1.92 -28.19
C ASN A 130 20.57 0.59 -28.70
N SER A 131 19.34 0.23 -28.31
CA SER A 131 18.67 -0.98 -28.79
C SER A 131 18.39 -0.98 -30.31
N TYR A 132 18.25 0.21 -30.91
CA TYR A 132 18.10 0.36 -32.36
C TYR A 132 19.43 0.36 -33.11
N THR A 133 20.50 0.85 -32.51
CA THR A 133 21.84 0.87 -33.14
C THR A 133 22.52 -0.50 -33.12
N ASP A 134 22.22 -1.36 -32.13
CA ASP A 134 22.70 -2.75 -32.09
C ASP A 134 21.93 -3.71 -33.02
N SER A 135 20.79 -3.29 -33.58
CA SER A 135 20.01 -4.09 -34.55
C SER A 135 20.43 -3.88 -36.01
N LEU A 136 21.44 -3.04 -36.28
CA LEU A 136 21.90 -2.69 -37.63
C LEU A 136 23.35 -3.08 -37.95
N PHE A 137 23.92 -4.03 -37.19
CA PHE A 137 25.12 -4.78 -37.57
C PHE A 137 24.91 -6.28 -37.42
#